data_AF-A0A8X6JE40-F1
#
_entry.id   AF-A0A8X6JE40-F1
#
_cell.length_a   1.000
_cell.length_b   1.000
_cell.length_c   1.000
_cell.angle_alpha   90.00
_cell.angle_beta   90.00
_cell.angle_gamma   90.00
#
_symmetry.space_group_name_H-M   'P 1'
#
loop_
_entity.id
_entity.type
_entity.pdbx_description
1 polymer ?
#
loop_
_entity_poly.entity_id
_entity_poly.type
_entity_poly.pdbx_seq_one_letter_code
_entity_poly.pdbx_strand_id
1 'polypeptide(L)' 'MQFPRMESFHFPDSNKVRKVLSTGKVIMALFLDKQGMVHLEFIPKGATIKASSYCETLKRNKDHLKIDGAR' A
#
# COMPACT_ATOMS: atom_id res chain seq x y z
N MET A 1 -28.96 -27.73 -27.00
CA MET A 1 -27.54 -27.36 -26.83
C MET A 1 -27.30 -27.17 -25.35
N GLN A 2 -26.52 -28.05 -24.72
CA GLN A 2 -26.26 -28.03 -23.28
C GLN A 2 -24.84 -27.51 -23.08
N PHE A 3 -24.70 -26.36 -22.43
CA PHE A 3 -23.41 -25.75 -22.17
C PHE A 3 -22.66 -26.58 -21.10
N PRO A 4 -21.35 -26.84 -21.26
CA PRO A 4 -20.61 -27.60 -20.27
C PRO A 4 -20.48 -26.81 -18.97
N ARG A 5 -20.74 -27.49 -17.85
CA ARG A 5 -20.61 -26.96 -16.49
C ARG A 5 -19.15 -26.58 -16.25
N MET A 6 -18.89 -25.31 -16.02
CA MET A 6 -17.55 -24.79 -15.72
C MET A 6 -17.08 -25.42 -14.39
N GLU A 7 -16.14 -26.36 -14.47
CA GLU A 7 -15.49 -26.94 -13.29
C GLU A 7 -14.66 -25.86 -12.58
N SER A 8 -14.63 -26.00 -11.25
CA SER A 8 -14.10 -25.07 -10.26
C SER A 8 -12.89 -24.27 -10.71
N PHE A 9 -13.03 -22.93 -10.68
CA PHE A 9 -11.94 -21.99 -10.77
C PHE A 9 -10.97 -22.24 -9.61
N HIS A 10 -9.94 -23.07 -9.86
CA HIS A 10 -8.84 -23.26 -8.94
C HIS A 10 -8.09 -21.93 -8.85
N PHE A 11 -8.42 -21.15 -7.83
CA PHE A 11 -7.57 -20.04 -7.41
C PHE A 11 -6.18 -20.63 -7.16
N PRO A 12 -5.11 -20.07 -7.73
CA PRO A 12 -3.77 -20.57 -7.46
C PRO A 12 -3.57 -20.55 -5.95
N ASP A 13 -3.39 -21.73 -5.36
CA ASP A 13 -3.06 -21.87 -3.94
C ASP A 13 -1.95 -20.88 -3.63
N SER A 14 -2.12 -20.12 -2.56
CA SER A 14 -1.20 -19.05 -2.19
C SER A 14 0.15 -19.65 -1.78
N ASN A 15 0.94 -20.06 -2.77
CA ASN A 15 2.34 -20.37 -2.61
C ASN A 15 3.02 -19.03 -2.36
N LYS A 16 2.92 -18.58 -1.10
CA LYS A 16 3.67 -17.47 -0.57
C LYS A 16 5.12 -17.90 -0.65
N VAL A 17 5.75 -17.58 -1.79
CA VAL A 17 7.19 -17.70 -2.02
C VAL A 17 7.89 -17.36 -0.71
N ARG A 18 8.72 -18.27 -0.19
CA ARG A 18 9.46 -18.08 1.05
C ARG A 18 10.13 -16.72 0.98
N LYS A 19 9.55 -15.73 1.67
CA LYS A 19 10.08 -14.38 1.71
C LYS A 19 11.36 -14.48 2.52
N VAL A 20 12.49 -14.65 1.85
CA VAL A 20 13.80 -14.43 2.47
C VAL A 20 13.73 -13.00 3.00
N LEU A 21 13.75 -12.86 4.33
CA LEU A 21 13.85 -11.58 4.99
C LEU A 21 15.22 -11.03 4.63
N SER A 22 15.31 -10.29 3.53
CA SER A 22 16.50 -9.53 3.20
C SER A 22 16.69 -8.51 4.32
N THR A 23 17.68 -8.77 5.15
CA THR A 23 18.12 -7.95 6.28
C THR A 23 18.37 -6.52 5.79
N GLY A 24 17.36 -5.64 5.88
CA GLY A 24 17.51 -4.22 5.54
C GLY A 24 16.48 -3.58 4.61
N LYS A 25 15.45 -4.28 4.13
CA LYS A 25 14.39 -3.63 3.33
C LYS A 25 13.68 -2.53 4.14
N VAL A 26 13.71 -1.31 3.62
CA VAL A 26 12.94 -0.15 4.09
C VAL A 26 11.79 0.04 3.10
N ILE A 27 10.58 0.23 3.62
CA ILE A 27 9.43 0.59 2.79
C ILE A 27 9.27 2.11 2.87
N MET A 28 9.12 2.76 1.73
CA MET A 28 8.85 4.20 1.64
C MET A 28 7.43 4.40 1.12
N ALA A 29 6.65 5.21 1.82
CA ALA A 29 5.35 5.69 1.36
C ALA A 29 5.50 7.11 0.84
N LEU A 30 5.15 7.32 -0.43
CA LEU A 30 5.28 8.59 -1.13
C LEU A 30 3.93 9.02 -1.69
N PHE A 31 3.49 10.22 -1.35
CA PHE A 31 2.25 10.82 -1.84
C PHE A 31 2.59 12.00 -2.75
N LEU A 32 2.02 11.99 -3.94
CA LEU A 32 2.23 12.98 -4.98
C LEU A 32 0.90 13.64 -5.34
N ASP A 33 0.97 14.94 -5.63
CA ASP A 33 -0.09 15.71 -6.27
C ASP A 33 0.45 16.30 -7.58
N LYS A 34 -0.41 16.94 -8.38
CA LYS A 34 -0.06 17.59 -9.65
C LYS A 34 1.05 18.63 -9.51
N GLN A 35 1.21 19.21 -8.33
CA GLN A 35 2.24 20.20 -8.01
C GLN A 35 3.56 19.58 -7.52
N GLY A 36 3.57 18.29 -7.15
CA GLY A 36 4.76 17.60 -6.67
C GLY A 36 4.53 16.71 -5.46
N MET A 37 5.58 16.50 -4.67
CA MET A 37 5.57 15.60 -3.51
C MET A 37 4.88 16.24 -2.30
N VAL A 38 3.81 15.61 -1.83
CA VAL A 38 2.98 16.06 -0.70
C VAL A 38 3.50 15.46 0.61
N HIS A 39 3.88 14.19 0.59
CA HIS A 39 4.30 13.49 1.80
C HIS A 39 5.26 12.35 1.51
N LEU A 40 6.23 12.18 2.39
CA LEU A 40 7.22 11.11 2.32
C LEU A 40 7.45 10.56 3.73
N GLU A 41 7.18 9.28 3.90
CA GLU A 41 7.35 8.57 5.16
C GLU A 41 8.16 7.30 4.95
N PHE A 42 9.18 7.11 5.78
CA PHE A 42 9.97 5.88 5.82
C PHE A 42 9.44 4.97 6.91
N ILE A 43 8.95 3.80 6.53
CA ILE A 43 8.55 2.76 7.48
C ILE A 43 9.82 2.08 8.00
N PRO A 44 9.98 1.95 9.33
CA PRO A 44 11.19 1.39 9.91
C PRO A 44 11.44 -0.05 9.45
N LYS A 45 12.72 -0.44 9.40
CA LYS A 45 13.15 -1.76 8.96
C LYS A 45 12.46 -2.86 9.75
N GLY A 46 11.88 -3.84 9.05
CA GLY A 46 11.15 -4.95 9.65
C GLY A 46 9.70 -4.64 10.06
N ALA A 47 9.28 -3.37 9.99
CA ALA A 47 7.87 -3.01 10.11
C ALA A 47 7.17 -3.13 8.75
N THR A 48 5.90 -3.52 8.80
CA THR A 48 5.01 -3.53 7.62
C THR A 48 4.04 -2.36 7.74
N ILE A 49 3.60 -1.81 6.61
CA ILE A 49 2.47 -0.88 6.59
C ILE A 49 1.26 -1.60 7.20
N LYS A 50 0.88 -1.21 8.42
CA LYS A 50 -0.37 -1.62 9.05
C LYS A 50 -1.47 -0.64 8.67
N ALA A 51 -2.70 -1.13 8.53
CA ALA A 51 -3.84 -0.29 8.18
C ALA A 51 -4.05 0.89 9.15
N SER A 52 -3.86 0.67 10.46
CA SER A 52 -3.98 1.73 11.47
C SER A 52 -2.96 2.86 11.26
N SER A 53 -1.68 2.49 11.11
CA SER A 53 -0.58 3.42 10.84
C SER A 53 -0.82 4.19 9.54
N TYR A 54 -1.28 3.49 8.49
CA TYR A 54 -1.55 4.11 7.21
C TYR A 54 -2.71 5.12 7.27
N CYS A 55 -3.78 4.80 8.00
CA CYS A 55 -4.90 5.72 8.22
C CYS A 55 -4.47 6.99 8.97
N GLU A 56 -3.54 6.89 9.92
CA GLU A 56 -2.97 8.06 10.59
C GLU A 56 -2.15 8.92 9.62
N THR A 57 -1.31 8.30 8.79
CA THR A 57 -0.55 9.00 7.73
C THR A 57 -1.51 9.74 6.78
N LEU A 58 -2.61 9.10 6.38
CA LEU A 58 -3.63 9.72 5.51
C LEU A 58 -4.34 10.90 6.17
N LYS A 59 -4.63 10.83 7.49
CA LYS A 59 -5.23 11.96 8.22
C LYS A 59 -4.28 13.16 8.23
N ARG A 60 -3.00 12.93 8.53
CA ARG A 60 -1.97 13.99 8.47
C ARG A 60 -1.89 14.60 7.08
N ASN A 61 -1.87 13.77 6.03
CA ASN A 61 -1.84 14.24 4.64
C ASN A 61 -3.05 15.08 4.27
N LYS A 62 -4.24 14.71 4.73
CA LYS A 62 -5.46 15.49 4.49
C LYS A 62 -5.38 16.88 5.11
N ASP A 63 -4.77 17.02 6.28
CA ASP A 63 -4.60 18.32 6.93
C ASP A 63 -3.55 19.17 6.20
N HIS A 64 -2.47 18.57 5.69
CA HIS A 64 -1.48 19.26 4.85
C HIS A 64 -2.09 19.76 3.53
N LEU A 65 -2.90 18.94 2.84
CA LEU A 65 -3.53 19.32 1.57
C LEU A 65 -4.57 20.45 1.70
N LYS A 66 -5.28 20.52 2.83
CA LYS A 66 -6.26 21.60 3.07
C LYS A 66 -5.61 22.98 3.22
N ILE A 67 -4.37 23.03 3.69
CA ILE A 67 -3.63 24.28 3.84
C ILE A 67 -3.19 24.81 2.47
N ASP A 68 -2.79 23.92 1.56
CA ASP A 68 -2.35 24.30 0.21
C ASP A 68 -3.50 24.65 -0.72
N GLY A 69 -4.67 24.00 -0.59
CA GLY A 69 -5.87 24.35 -1.36
C GLY A 69 -6.57 25.65 -0.93
N ALA A 70 -6.09 26.30 0.13
CA ALA A 70 -6.57 27.60 0.62
C ALA A 70 -5.66 28.78 0.19
N ARG A 71 -4.60 28.50 -0.58
CA ARG A 71 -3.75 29.49 -1.26
C ARG A 71 -4.10 29.56 -2.74
#